data_AF-A6Q8L2-F1
#
_entry.id   AF-A6Q8L2-F1
#
_cell.length_a   1.000
_cell.length_b   1.000
_cell.length_c   1.000
_cell.angle_alpha   90.00
_cell.angle_beta   90.00
_cell.angle_gamma   90.00
#
_symmetry.space_group_name_H-M   'P 1'
#
loop_
_entity.id
_entity.type
_entity.pdbx_description
1 polymer ?
#
loop_
_entity_poly.entity_id
_entity_poly.type
_entity_poly.pdbx_seq_one_letter_code
_entity_poly.pdbx_strand_id
1 'polypeptide(L)'
;MDAFRRSFIRLSVVTAVSLAIGGCNNSDSKDSTVNGLSVMLDPDNSMVKHNAEQIVLKFNEPIDPETLDGNILLKDKIGSLGNAYTVMPDPADSHRQRVLIKLNDGFGLKESWKYTIAVSDHIRSIYGYSLPAPISLEFVTTGKNPFESTEPGESKRTKIVVISDLHMNEQRGYEDGYSLFTENGKLLEAFLEKVRSSDQIKELVVLGDMMDMWVVPMAYRTFHDDVADTQAYFHSVAEANVNKGIIDKLNQIADEGLIRFSYVPGNHDMLFTEEIFYSIFPNGHWHGGTAGTGSYTPAYETNVTMEHGHNYDLFNAPDSVTTEGSILPPGYFITRIYATGNLQSTEKLPIEPQATENIAPELIYTTAWDIAVASINIPNFDPDKPQIYTQIDDYTQLYSSNDARDIYTETIAPDWKERQERNGVIFPTPVIVGIMNGSGKFFWFGTLEYSAIMQYFVPQESKTRIVVFGHTHHALLKKDLATLGNIYANSGTWVDRKYLNEGALTGTAVILNTSASSGSDIDSVTLYQAVMGDDEKLSLKLIDEEYLDSTN
;
A
#
# COMPACT_ATOMS: atom_id res chain seq x y z
N MET A 1 9.54 -17.71 -19.47
CA MET A 1 9.54 -16.88 -18.24
C MET A 1 8.14 -16.60 -17.69
N ASP A 2 7.08 -16.50 -18.50
CA ASP A 2 5.72 -16.23 -18.01
C ASP A 2 4.91 -17.48 -17.58
N ALA A 3 5.31 -18.67 -18.03
CA ALA A 3 4.67 -19.95 -17.67
C ALA A 3 5.12 -20.50 -16.30
N PHE A 4 6.37 -20.25 -15.90
CA PHE A 4 6.92 -20.68 -14.60
C PHE A 4 6.37 -19.82 -13.44
N ARG A 5 6.14 -18.52 -13.70
CA ARG A 5 5.39 -17.57 -12.85
C ARG A 5 4.01 -18.10 -12.44
N ARG A 6 3.27 -18.71 -13.38
CA ARG A 6 1.94 -19.29 -13.11
C ARG A 6 2.02 -20.62 -12.38
N SER A 7 3.06 -21.44 -12.62
CA SER A 7 3.19 -22.75 -11.97
C SER A 7 3.65 -22.68 -10.51
N PHE A 8 4.54 -21.75 -10.13
CA PHE A 8 5.05 -21.67 -8.76
C PHE A 8 4.02 -21.07 -7.79
N ILE A 9 3.34 -19.99 -8.20
CA ILE A 9 2.20 -19.42 -7.46
C ILE A 9 1.06 -20.45 -7.36
N ARG A 10 0.81 -21.23 -8.42
CA ARG A 10 -0.14 -22.36 -8.33
C ARG A 10 0.34 -23.42 -7.35
N LEU A 11 1.62 -23.78 -7.28
CA LEU A 11 2.05 -24.84 -6.36
C LEU A 11 1.93 -24.44 -4.88
N SER A 12 2.21 -23.18 -4.53
CA SER A 12 2.11 -22.67 -3.16
C SER A 12 0.65 -22.39 -2.75
N VAL A 13 -0.16 -21.83 -3.64
CA VAL A 13 -1.59 -21.55 -3.40
C VAL A 13 -2.42 -22.84 -3.43
N VAL A 14 -2.13 -23.79 -4.33
CA VAL A 14 -2.85 -25.08 -4.40
C VAL A 14 -2.52 -25.95 -3.18
N THR A 15 -1.32 -25.91 -2.61
CA THR A 15 -1.00 -26.76 -1.44
C THR A 15 -1.66 -26.24 -0.16
N ALA A 16 -1.93 -24.94 -0.03
CA ALA A 16 -2.68 -24.37 1.10
C ALA A 16 -4.20 -24.40 0.91
N VAL A 17 -4.70 -24.32 -0.35
CA VAL A 17 -6.14 -24.21 -0.64
C VAL A 17 -6.80 -25.57 -0.97
N SER A 18 -6.05 -26.63 -1.29
CA SER A 18 -6.63 -27.94 -1.68
C SER A 18 -7.26 -28.77 -0.56
N LEU A 19 -7.47 -28.22 0.64
CA LEU A 19 -8.29 -28.86 1.68
C LEU A 19 -9.70 -28.29 1.80
N ALA A 20 -10.09 -27.35 0.93
CA ALA A 20 -11.44 -26.83 0.90
C ALA A 20 -11.96 -26.71 -0.53
N ILE A 21 -13.04 -27.46 -0.80
CA ILE A 21 -14.01 -27.28 -1.88
C ILE A 21 -13.62 -27.96 -3.21
N GLY A 22 -14.31 -29.07 -3.48
CA GLY A 22 -14.26 -29.79 -4.74
C GLY A 22 -15.34 -29.36 -5.74
N GLY A 23 -15.12 -29.75 -7.00
CA GLY A 23 -16.16 -30.01 -7.99
C GLY A 23 -16.50 -28.87 -8.96
N CYS A 24 -16.04 -28.97 -10.21
CA CYS A 24 -16.86 -29.35 -11.38
C CYS A 24 -16.37 -28.74 -12.72
N ASN A 25 -16.09 -29.66 -13.66
CA ASN A 25 -16.35 -29.68 -15.10
C ASN A 25 -16.38 -28.37 -15.92
N ASN A 26 -15.39 -28.23 -16.81
CA ASN A 26 -15.47 -27.44 -18.03
C ASN A 26 -16.22 -28.22 -19.12
N SER A 27 -17.18 -27.57 -19.76
CA SER A 27 -17.62 -27.93 -21.11
C SER A 27 -17.46 -26.70 -22.01
N ASP A 28 -16.57 -26.81 -22.98
CA ASP A 28 -16.44 -25.87 -24.10
C ASP A 28 -17.72 -25.85 -24.92
N SER A 29 -18.30 -24.65 -25.12
CA SER A 29 -19.35 -24.43 -26.11
C SER A 29 -18.86 -23.52 -27.22
N LYS A 30 -19.00 -24.04 -28.44
CA LYS A 30 -18.70 -23.42 -29.72
C LYS A 30 -19.45 -22.10 -29.93
N ASP A 31 -18.72 -21.18 -30.56
CA ASP A 31 -19.17 -19.93 -31.16
C ASP A 31 -20.38 -20.15 -32.08
N SER A 32 -21.51 -19.57 -31.71
CA SER A 32 -22.72 -19.49 -32.52
C SER A 32 -23.03 -18.02 -32.73
N THR A 33 -23.04 -17.57 -33.98
CA THR A 33 -23.48 -16.23 -34.38
C THR A 33 -24.88 -15.99 -33.83
N VAL A 34 -24.99 -15.17 -32.79
CA VAL A 34 -26.27 -14.78 -32.21
C VAL A 34 -26.94 -13.82 -33.18
N ASN A 35 -27.96 -14.29 -33.90
CA ASN A 35 -28.91 -13.42 -34.59
C ASN A 35 -29.76 -12.71 -33.53
N GLY A 36 -29.32 -11.55 -33.04
CA GLY A 36 -30.05 -10.80 -32.02
C GLY A 36 -29.38 -9.48 -31.69
N LEU A 37 -30.16 -8.53 -31.18
CA LEU A 37 -29.62 -7.28 -30.66
C LEU A 37 -28.88 -7.55 -29.35
N SER A 38 -27.74 -6.89 -29.14
CA SER A 38 -26.99 -6.90 -27.88
C SER A 38 -26.59 -5.48 -27.51
N VAL A 39 -26.27 -5.27 -26.22
CA VAL A 39 -25.86 -3.98 -25.65
C VAL A 39 -24.77 -4.19 -24.63
N MET A 40 -23.84 -3.23 -24.56
CA MET A 40 -22.75 -3.16 -23.59
C MET A 40 -22.46 -1.71 -23.20
N LEU A 41 -21.70 -1.50 -22.13
CA LEU A 41 -21.13 -0.19 -21.80
C LEU A 41 -20.06 0.18 -22.85
N ASP A 42 -19.89 1.47 -23.10
CA ASP A 42 -18.84 2.00 -23.99
C ASP A 42 -18.06 3.15 -23.31
N PRO A 43 -16.77 2.96 -23.00
CA PRO A 43 -15.99 1.73 -23.18
C PRO A 43 -16.54 0.56 -22.37
N ASP A 44 -16.15 -0.67 -22.71
CA ASP A 44 -16.50 -1.90 -21.99
C ASP A 44 -15.76 -1.99 -20.65
N ASN A 45 -16.05 -1.03 -19.78
CA ASN A 45 -15.49 -0.89 -18.47
C ASN A 45 -16.66 -0.64 -17.51
N SER A 46 -16.69 -1.40 -16.42
CA SER A 46 -17.63 -1.20 -15.34
C SER A 46 -17.33 0.07 -14.52
N MET A 47 -16.29 0.85 -14.86
CA MET A 47 -15.91 2.05 -14.13
C MET A 47 -16.21 3.33 -14.92
N VAL A 48 -17.00 4.21 -14.31
CA VAL A 48 -17.39 5.52 -14.85
C VAL A 48 -16.90 6.60 -13.89
N LYS A 49 -16.45 7.76 -14.38
CA LYS A 49 -16.06 8.85 -13.47
C LYS A 49 -17.29 9.36 -12.69
N HIS A 50 -17.14 9.66 -11.40
CA HIS A 50 -18.26 10.24 -10.62
C HIS A 50 -18.76 11.58 -11.20
N ASN A 51 -17.89 12.33 -11.88
CA ASN A 51 -18.22 13.59 -12.56
C ASN A 51 -18.53 13.42 -14.05
N ALA A 52 -18.83 12.20 -14.52
CA ALA A 52 -19.24 11.98 -15.90
C ALA A 52 -20.58 12.69 -16.18
N GLU A 53 -20.62 13.48 -17.25
CA GLU A 53 -21.87 14.13 -17.70
C GLU A 53 -22.80 13.17 -18.46
N GLN A 54 -22.27 12.03 -18.90
CA GLN A 54 -23.01 11.05 -19.66
C GLN A 54 -22.40 9.65 -19.54
N ILE A 55 -23.25 8.64 -19.71
CA ILE A 55 -22.87 7.23 -19.85
C ILE A 55 -23.21 6.79 -21.26
N VAL A 56 -22.34 6.01 -21.90
CA VAL A 56 -22.56 5.55 -23.28
C VAL A 56 -22.85 4.05 -23.28
N LEU A 57 -23.90 3.68 -24.00
CA LEU A 57 -24.22 2.30 -24.35
C LEU A 57 -23.90 2.08 -25.82
N LYS A 58 -23.32 0.92 -26.14
CA LYS A 58 -23.07 0.49 -27.51
C LYS A 58 -23.86 -0.76 -27.82
N PHE A 59 -24.58 -0.70 -28.93
CA PHE A 59 -25.33 -1.81 -29.49
C PHE A 59 -24.61 -2.40 -30.70
N ASN A 60 -24.84 -3.69 -30.98
CA ASN A 60 -24.26 -4.34 -32.15
C ASN A 60 -24.94 -3.96 -33.47
N GLU A 61 -26.12 -3.33 -33.44
CA GLU A 61 -26.92 -2.93 -34.60
C GLU A 61 -27.41 -1.48 -34.44
N PRO A 62 -27.66 -0.74 -35.55
CA PRO A 62 -28.21 0.60 -35.48
C PRO A 62 -29.59 0.63 -34.81
N ILE A 63 -29.79 1.52 -33.84
CA ILE A 63 -30.99 1.57 -33.00
C ILE A 63 -32.06 2.50 -33.56
N ASP A 64 -33.33 2.08 -33.41
CA ASP A 64 -34.50 2.91 -33.66
C ASP A 64 -34.73 3.87 -32.48
N PRO A 65 -34.52 5.20 -32.66
CA PRO A 65 -34.65 6.19 -31.59
C PRO A 65 -36.03 6.23 -30.95
N GLU A 66 -37.09 5.86 -31.66
CA GLU A 66 -38.46 5.87 -31.14
C GLU A 66 -38.67 4.80 -30.05
N THR A 67 -37.76 3.84 -29.95
CA THR A 67 -37.83 2.75 -28.96
C THR A 67 -36.98 2.98 -27.71
N LEU A 68 -36.31 4.13 -27.58
CA LEU A 68 -35.44 4.42 -26.43
C LEU A 68 -36.22 4.86 -25.19
N ASP A 69 -37.26 5.67 -25.38
CA ASP A 69 -38.00 6.28 -24.28
C ASP A 69 -38.67 5.21 -23.40
N GLY A 70 -38.52 5.34 -22.08
CA GLY A 70 -39.02 4.38 -21.09
C GLY A 70 -38.34 3.00 -21.08
N ASN A 71 -37.44 2.71 -22.03
CA ASN A 71 -36.84 1.38 -22.20
C ASN A 71 -35.39 1.27 -21.70
N ILE A 72 -34.79 2.39 -21.28
CA ILE A 72 -33.49 2.45 -20.60
C ILE A 72 -33.66 3.16 -19.27
N LEU A 73 -33.45 2.42 -18.18
CA LEU A 73 -33.64 2.92 -16.82
C LEU A 73 -32.34 2.89 -16.03
N LEU A 74 -31.90 4.05 -15.54
CA LEU A 74 -30.76 4.17 -14.62
C LEU A 74 -31.26 4.12 -13.17
N LYS A 75 -30.61 3.30 -12.35
CA LYS A 75 -30.94 3.03 -10.96
C LYS A 75 -29.69 3.05 -10.09
N ASP A 76 -29.86 3.41 -8.83
CA ASP A 76 -28.88 3.22 -7.75
C ASP A 76 -29.50 2.37 -6.63
N LYS A 77 -28.78 2.17 -5.51
CA LYS A 77 -29.29 1.40 -4.35
C LYS A 77 -30.61 1.92 -3.75
N ILE A 78 -30.97 3.18 -3.99
CA ILE A 78 -32.19 3.82 -3.49
C ILE A 78 -33.36 3.61 -4.46
N GLY A 79 -33.08 3.29 -5.72
CA GLY A 79 -34.08 2.97 -6.74
C GLY A 79 -33.81 3.66 -8.07
N SER A 80 -34.87 3.91 -8.84
CA SER A 80 -34.73 4.60 -10.13
C SER A 80 -34.44 6.08 -9.94
N LEU A 81 -33.50 6.60 -10.73
CA LEU A 81 -33.12 8.00 -10.71
C LEU A 81 -34.12 8.92 -11.46
N GLY A 82 -35.15 8.34 -12.11
CA GLY A 82 -36.25 9.09 -12.72
C GLY A 82 -35.78 10.20 -13.66
N ASN A 83 -36.12 11.44 -13.31
CA ASN A 83 -35.85 12.63 -14.13
C ASN A 83 -34.40 13.16 -13.99
N ALA A 84 -33.46 12.38 -13.48
CA ALA A 84 -32.06 12.78 -13.31
C ALA A 84 -31.25 12.73 -14.62
N TYR A 85 -31.78 12.10 -15.67
CA TYR A 85 -31.09 11.91 -16.94
C TYR A 85 -32.08 11.91 -18.11
N THR A 86 -31.54 11.97 -19.31
CA THR A 86 -32.26 11.77 -20.58
C THR A 86 -31.54 10.72 -21.40
N VAL A 87 -32.29 10.01 -22.24
CA VAL A 87 -31.74 8.97 -23.13
C VAL A 87 -31.92 9.42 -24.56
N MET A 88 -30.83 9.39 -25.34
CA MET A 88 -30.86 9.80 -26.74
C MET A 88 -29.82 9.06 -27.57
N PRO A 89 -30.00 8.92 -28.90
CA PRO A 89 -28.92 8.46 -29.77
C PRO A 89 -27.72 9.41 -29.68
N ASP A 90 -26.51 8.88 -29.76
CA ASP A 90 -25.30 9.69 -29.83
C ASP A 90 -25.27 10.48 -31.16
N PRO A 91 -25.36 11.82 -31.14
CA PRO A 91 -25.36 12.62 -32.37
C PRO A 91 -24.05 12.52 -33.16
N ALA A 92 -22.95 12.14 -32.49
CA ALA A 92 -21.64 11.97 -33.11
C ALA A 92 -21.46 10.59 -33.77
N ASP A 93 -22.35 9.63 -33.51
CA ASP A 93 -22.26 8.29 -34.07
C ASP A 93 -23.04 8.14 -35.37
N SER A 94 -22.32 8.18 -36.50
CA SER A 94 -22.90 7.97 -37.83
C SER A 94 -23.51 6.59 -38.04
N HIS A 95 -23.12 5.59 -37.23
CA HIS A 95 -23.63 4.21 -37.33
C HIS A 95 -24.90 3.99 -36.51
N ARG A 96 -25.30 4.96 -35.67
CA ARG A 96 -26.48 4.90 -34.78
C ARG A 96 -26.49 3.69 -33.83
N GLN A 97 -25.31 3.20 -33.48
CA GLN A 97 -25.11 2.09 -32.56
C GLN A 97 -24.86 2.56 -31.13
N ARG A 98 -24.60 3.86 -30.93
CA ARG A 98 -24.34 4.45 -29.61
C ARG A 98 -25.56 5.20 -29.09
N VAL A 99 -25.88 4.99 -27.81
CA VAL A 99 -26.93 5.67 -27.07
C VAL A 99 -26.31 6.33 -25.86
N LEU A 100 -26.63 7.60 -25.64
CA LEU A 100 -26.20 8.39 -24.50
C LEU A 100 -27.29 8.38 -23.43
N ILE A 101 -26.90 8.07 -22.20
CA ILE A 101 -27.61 8.41 -20.99
C ILE A 101 -26.99 9.71 -20.50
N LYS A 102 -27.56 10.85 -20.88
CA LYS A 102 -27.07 12.18 -20.54
C LYS A 102 -27.63 12.60 -19.19
N LEU A 103 -26.76 12.87 -18.21
CA LEU A 103 -27.18 13.36 -16.90
C LEU A 103 -27.66 14.81 -17.03
N ASN A 104 -28.72 15.14 -16.31
CA ASN A 104 -29.28 16.49 -16.33
C ASN A 104 -28.43 17.46 -15.53
N ASP A 105 -28.45 18.74 -15.92
CA ASP A 105 -27.67 19.79 -15.24
C ASP A 105 -27.97 19.80 -13.74
N GLY A 106 -26.90 19.80 -12.93
CA GLY A 106 -26.99 19.76 -11.47
C GLY A 106 -27.15 18.36 -10.86
N PHE A 107 -27.25 17.30 -11.67
CA PHE A 107 -27.20 15.92 -11.19
C PHE A 107 -25.80 15.33 -11.37
N GLY A 108 -25.08 15.13 -10.27
CA GLY A 108 -23.81 14.40 -10.24
C GLY A 108 -24.00 12.95 -9.80
N LEU A 109 -23.22 12.03 -10.37
CA LEU A 109 -23.16 10.68 -9.80
C LEU A 109 -22.40 10.76 -8.47
N LYS A 110 -22.91 10.06 -7.46
CA LYS A 110 -22.20 9.82 -6.20
C LYS A 110 -20.88 9.10 -6.47
N GLU A 111 -19.82 9.42 -5.73
CA GLU A 111 -18.55 8.70 -5.77
C GLU A 111 -18.64 7.32 -5.10
N SER A 112 -17.77 6.39 -5.51
CA SER A 112 -17.69 5.04 -4.95
C SER A 112 -19.08 4.39 -4.83
N TRP A 113 -19.84 4.43 -5.92
CA TRP A 113 -21.25 4.06 -5.91
C TRP A 113 -21.60 3.14 -7.06
N LYS A 114 -22.43 2.13 -6.79
CA LYS A 114 -22.90 1.19 -7.81
C LYS A 114 -24.20 1.69 -8.43
N TYR A 115 -24.26 1.59 -9.75
CA TYR A 115 -25.43 1.91 -10.55
C TYR A 115 -25.78 0.74 -11.46
N THR A 116 -27.07 0.63 -11.77
CA THR A 116 -27.62 -0.38 -12.67
C THR A 116 -28.36 0.30 -13.80
N ILE A 117 -28.07 -0.11 -15.04
CA ILE A 117 -28.81 0.27 -16.24
C ILE A 117 -29.67 -0.93 -16.65
N ALA A 118 -30.98 -0.80 -16.51
CA ALA A 118 -31.93 -1.78 -17.01
C ALA A 118 -32.35 -1.41 -18.43
N VAL A 119 -32.07 -2.29 -19.39
CA VAL A 119 -32.40 -2.16 -20.80
C VAL A 119 -33.49 -3.17 -21.15
N SER A 120 -34.66 -2.71 -21.56
CA SER A 120 -35.80 -3.59 -21.85
C SER A 120 -35.65 -4.30 -23.20
N ASP A 121 -36.33 -5.44 -23.35
CA ASP A 121 -36.48 -6.15 -24.61
C ASP A 121 -37.45 -5.47 -25.59
N HIS A 122 -37.92 -4.27 -25.29
CA HIS A 122 -38.73 -3.44 -26.20
C HIS A 122 -37.89 -2.52 -27.10
N ILE A 123 -36.59 -2.38 -26.83
CA ILE A 123 -35.69 -1.67 -27.76
C ILE A 123 -35.62 -2.42 -29.09
N ARG A 124 -35.61 -1.66 -30.20
CA ARG A 124 -35.50 -2.22 -31.55
C ARG A 124 -34.32 -1.62 -32.31
N SER A 125 -33.69 -2.44 -33.14
CA SER A 125 -32.84 -1.92 -34.21
C SER A 125 -33.70 -1.34 -35.33
N ILE A 126 -33.10 -0.53 -36.21
CA ILE A 126 -33.78 -0.05 -37.44
C ILE A 126 -34.17 -1.19 -38.40
N TYR A 127 -33.64 -2.40 -38.16
CA TYR A 127 -33.96 -3.62 -38.89
C TYR A 127 -35.02 -4.49 -38.18
N GLY A 128 -35.53 -4.03 -37.03
CA GLY A 128 -36.55 -4.72 -36.25
C GLY A 128 -36.02 -5.80 -35.30
N TYR A 129 -34.70 -5.95 -35.14
CA TYR A 129 -34.13 -6.86 -34.14
C TYR A 129 -34.40 -6.34 -32.73
N SER A 130 -34.55 -7.27 -31.78
CA SER A 130 -34.81 -6.97 -30.37
C SER A 130 -33.80 -7.69 -29.48
N LEU A 131 -33.65 -7.22 -28.24
CA LEU A 131 -32.92 -8.00 -27.24
C LEU A 131 -33.70 -9.29 -26.95
N PRO A 132 -33.02 -10.43 -26.75
CA PRO A 132 -33.69 -11.70 -26.48
C PRO A 132 -34.40 -11.74 -25.11
N ALA A 133 -33.97 -10.89 -24.18
CA ALA A 133 -34.56 -10.64 -22.87
C ALA A 133 -34.07 -9.28 -22.36
N PRO A 134 -34.72 -8.69 -21.32
CA PRO A 134 -34.18 -7.51 -20.66
C PRO A 134 -32.76 -7.74 -20.13
N ILE A 135 -31.88 -6.75 -20.30
CA ILE A 135 -30.48 -6.79 -19.89
C ILE A 135 -30.27 -5.82 -18.73
N SER A 136 -29.46 -6.23 -17.75
CA SER A 136 -29.01 -5.39 -16.64
C SER A 136 -27.50 -5.20 -16.76
N LEU A 137 -27.07 -3.97 -16.97
CA LEU A 137 -25.66 -3.60 -16.97
C LEU A 137 -25.34 -2.91 -15.64
N GLU A 138 -24.18 -3.21 -15.06
CA GLU A 138 -23.73 -2.60 -13.81
C GLU A 138 -22.46 -1.79 -14.05
N PHE A 139 -22.37 -0.64 -13.40
CA PHE A 139 -21.14 0.13 -13.32
C PHE A 139 -20.97 0.74 -11.93
N VAL A 140 -19.74 1.06 -11.58
CA VAL A 140 -19.35 1.76 -10.37
C VAL A 140 -18.72 3.10 -10.73
N THR A 141 -18.82 4.06 -9.83
CA THR A 141 -18.21 5.37 -10.00
C THR A 141 -16.88 5.50 -9.29
N THR A 142 -15.96 6.25 -9.91
CA THR A 142 -14.66 6.55 -9.30
C THR A 142 -14.78 7.34 -8.01
N GLY A 143 -13.77 7.25 -7.15
CA GLY A 143 -13.60 8.15 -6.02
C GLY A 143 -13.40 9.59 -6.47
N LYS A 144 -13.79 10.53 -5.61
CA LYS A 144 -13.42 11.95 -5.68
C LYS A 144 -12.03 12.15 -5.11
N ASN A 145 -11.24 12.98 -5.78
CA ASN A 145 -9.96 13.42 -5.25
C ASN A 145 -10.21 14.23 -3.97
N PRO A 146 -9.70 13.80 -2.79
CA PRO A 146 -9.98 14.48 -1.53
C PRO A 146 -9.39 15.89 -1.41
N PHE A 147 -8.54 16.30 -2.36
CA PHE A 147 -7.85 17.58 -2.34
C PHE A 147 -8.41 18.60 -3.33
N GLU A 148 -9.47 18.23 -4.05
CA GLU A 148 -10.25 19.14 -4.88
C GLU A 148 -11.33 19.83 -4.05
N SER A 149 -11.70 21.06 -4.45
CA SER A 149 -12.76 21.83 -3.79
C SER A 149 -14.09 21.09 -3.84
N THR A 150 -14.76 21.00 -2.69
CA THR A 150 -16.13 20.49 -2.60
C THR A 150 -17.13 21.62 -2.82
N GLU A 151 -18.33 21.28 -3.31
CA GLU A 151 -19.43 22.23 -3.36
C GLU A 151 -19.94 22.52 -1.93
N PRO A 152 -20.44 23.74 -1.64
CA PRO A 152 -20.98 24.08 -0.33
C PRO A 152 -22.10 23.12 0.10
N GLY A 153 -21.87 22.37 1.18
CA GLY A 153 -22.82 21.37 1.71
C GLY A 153 -22.47 19.91 1.39
N GLU A 154 -21.49 19.64 0.52
CA GLU A 154 -20.91 18.30 0.30
C GLU A 154 -19.73 17.98 1.25
N SER A 155 -19.25 18.99 1.97
CA SER A 155 -18.10 18.90 2.86
C SER A 155 -18.37 17.95 4.03
N LYS A 156 -17.81 16.74 3.96
CA LYS A 156 -17.78 15.77 5.06
C LYS A 156 -16.42 15.09 5.09
N ARG A 157 -15.77 15.14 6.26
CA ARG A 157 -14.51 14.44 6.52
C ARG A 157 -14.79 12.94 6.69
N THR A 158 -14.51 12.15 5.66
CA THR A 158 -14.82 10.72 5.61
C THR A 158 -13.63 9.85 5.22
N LYS A 159 -12.63 10.42 4.53
CA LYS A 159 -11.52 9.67 3.92
C LYS A 159 -10.31 9.59 4.85
N ILE A 160 -9.57 8.48 4.74
CA ILE A 160 -8.32 8.25 5.47
C ILE A 160 -7.16 8.36 4.48
N VAL A 161 -6.13 9.12 4.83
CA VAL A 161 -4.85 9.19 4.09
C VAL A 161 -3.84 8.31 4.82
N VAL A 162 -3.15 7.44 4.11
CA VAL A 162 -2.10 6.57 4.64
C VAL A 162 -0.79 6.83 3.88
N ILE A 163 0.26 7.16 4.62
CA ILE A 163 1.65 7.31 4.13
C ILE A 163 2.59 6.50 5.02
N SER A 164 3.80 6.21 4.55
CA SER A 164 4.80 5.43 5.28
C SER A 164 6.21 5.71 4.78
N ASP A 165 7.21 5.15 5.46
CA ASP A 165 8.60 5.09 4.98
C ASP A 165 9.12 6.49 4.63
N LEU A 166 9.05 7.39 5.62
CA LEU A 166 9.57 8.75 5.52
C LEU A 166 11.07 8.80 5.76
N HIS A 167 11.58 7.98 6.68
CA HIS A 167 12.99 7.86 7.06
C HIS A 167 13.67 9.19 7.40
N MET A 168 13.04 10.00 8.26
CA MET A 168 13.67 11.23 8.75
C MET A 168 14.83 10.87 9.70
N ASN A 169 16.04 11.37 9.42
CA ASN A 169 17.20 11.21 10.32
C ASN A 169 17.37 12.42 11.26
N GLU A 170 18.33 12.35 12.17
CA GLU A 170 18.80 13.51 12.92
C GLU A 170 19.73 14.41 12.08
N GLN A 171 20.01 15.62 12.55
CA GLN A 171 20.70 16.68 11.79
C GLN A 171 22.05 16.25 11.18
N ARG A 172 22.88 15.50 11.90
CA ARG A 172 24.16 14.97 11.40
C ARG A 172 23.95 14.03 10.21
N GLY A 173 22.84 13.30 10.13
CA GLY A 173 22.51 12.49 8.94
C GLY A 173 22.39 13.29 7.64
N TYR A 174 21.95 14.53 7.74
CA TYR A 174 21.88 15.45 6.60
C TYR A 174 23.24 16.08 6.30
N GLU A 175 23.96 16.48 7.34
CA GLU A 175 25.25 17.17 7.22
C GLU A 175 26.35 16.24 6.68
N ASP A 176 26.36 14.99 7.14
CA ASP A 176 27.32 13.97 6.73
C ASP A 176 26.86 13.18 5.49
N GLY A 177 25.62 13.36 5.03
CA GLY A 177 25.14 12.86 3.74
C GLY A 177 24.69 11.40 3.71
N TYR A 178 24.21 10.86 4.83
CA TYR A 178 23.64 9.50 4.89
C TYR A 178 22.11 9.45 5.01
N SER A 179 21.43 10.60 5.17
CA SER A 179 19.97 10.66 5.22
C SER A 179 19.33 10.23 3.90
N LEU A 180 18.28 9.40 3.99
CA LEU A 180 17.48 8.97 2.84
C LEU A 180 16.40 9.97 2.45
N PHE A 181 16.16 10.98 3.28
CA PHE A 181 15.05 11.89 3.16
C PHE A 181 15.53 13.34 3.27
N THR A 182 15.82 13.96 2.13
CA THR A 182 16.36 15.33 2.06
C THR A 182 15.63 16.17 1.03
N GLU A 183 15.53 15.68 -0.20
CA GLU A 183 14.95 16.38 -1.35
C GLU A 183 13.42 16.43 -1.24
N ASN A 184 12.81 15.37 -0.72
CA ASN A 184 11.37 15.26 -0.58
C ASN A 184 10.79 15.99 0.63
N GLY A 185 11.60 16.56 1.53
CA GLY A 185 11.13 17.26 2.73
C GLY A 185 10.09 18.35 2.44
N LYS A 186 10.37 19.22 1.47
CA LYS A 186 9.44 20.29 1.04
C LYS A 186 8.18 19.76 0.38
N LEU A 187 8.30 18.66 -0.37
CA LEU A 187 7.15 18.01 -1.02
C LEU A 187 6.21 17.43 0.03
N LEU A 188 6.75 16.77 1.06
CA LEU A 188 5.98 16.23 2.16
C LEU A 188 5.30 17.35 2.97
N GLU A 189 6.00 18.42 3.29
CA GLU A 189 5.40 19.56 4.01
C GLU A 189 4.22 20.17 3.24
N ALA A 190 4.37 20.37 1.91
CA ALA A 190 3.28 20.83 1.05
C ALA A 190 2.11 19.83 0.98
N PHE A 191 2.40 18.53 0.99
CA PHE A 191 1.39 17.48 1.00
C PHE A 191 0.61 17.46 2.32
N LEU A 192 1.31 17.55 3.46
CA LEU A 192 0.67 17.62 4.76
C LEU A 192 -0.19 18.88 4.92
N GLU A 193 0.21 20.02 4.32
CA GLU A 193 -0.65 21.20 4.25
C GLU A 193 -1.91 20.94 3.40
N LYS A 194 -1.81 20.21 2.30
CA LYS A 194 -2.99 19.77 1.53
C LYS A 194 -3.88 18.85 2.34
N VAL A 195 -3.32 17.90 3.10
CA VAL A 195 -4.07 17.05 4.03
C VAL A 195 -4.81 17.89 5.06
N ARG A 196 -4.09 18.77 5.77
CA ARG A 196 -4.64 19.67 6.80
C ARG A 196 -5.81 20.53 6.27
N SER A 197 -5.63 21.10 5.08
CA SER A 197 -6.61 22.00 4.46
C SER A 197 -7.80 21.28 3.80
N SER A 198 -7.69 19.98 3.51
CA SER A 198 -8.78 19.20 2.92
C SER A 198 -9.95 19.14 3.91
N ASP A 199 -11.17 19.24 3.40
CA ASP A 199 -12.40 19.10 4.15
C ASP A 199 -13.03 17.71 3.98
N GLN A 200 -12.38 16.82 3.23
CA GLN A 200 -12.78 15.44 2.98
C GLN A 200 -11.97 14.43 3.78
N ILE A 201 -10.76 14.80 4.23
CA ILE A 201 -9.93 13.92 5.06
C ILE A 201 -10.35 14.02 6.53
N LYS A 202 -10.51 12.87 7.18
CA LYS A 202 -10.76 12.78 8.63
C LYS A 202 -9.58 12.23 9.43
N GLU A 203 -8.67 11.52 8.78
CA GLU A 203 -7.54 10.88 9.44
C GLU A 203 -6.34 10.79 8.52
N LEU A 204 -5.18 11.11 9.08
CA LEU A 204 -3.86 10.86 8.52
C LEU A 204 -3.21 9.74 9.34
N VAL A 205 -2.83 8.66 8.68
CA VAL A 205 -2.09 7.54 9.26
C VAL A 205 -0.66 7.56 8.70
N VAL A 206 0.32 7.60 9.59
CA VAL A 206 1.73 7.36 9.25
C VAL A 206 2.07 5.93 9.67
N LEU A 207 2.33 5.08 8.69
CA LEU A 207 2.37 3.63 8.80
C LEU A 207 3.81 3.12 8.84
N GLY A 208 4.52 3.47 9.91
CA GLY A 208 5.89 3.06 10.20
C GLY A 208 6.96 3.83 9.46
N ASP A 209 8.19 3.68 9.95
CA ASP A 209 9.42 4.24 9.39
C ASP A 209 9.32 5.75 9.17
N MET A 210 8.75 6.46 10.15
CA MET A 210 8.67 7.92 10.16
C MET A 210 10.02 8.53 10.53
N MET A 211 10.65 7.99 11.58
CA MET A 211 11.94 8.44 12.10
C MET A 211 12.95 7.30 11.99
N ASP A 212 14.17 7.59 11.57
CA ASP A 212 15.14 6.55 11.23
C ASP A 212 16.31 6.52 12.21
N MET A 213 16.45 5.41 12.95
CA MET A 213 17.59 5.13 13.82
C MET A 213 18.51 4.03 13.30
N TRP A 214 18.20 3.45 12.14
CA TRP A 214 18.96 2.35 11.54
C TRP A 214 19.95 2.83 10.48
N VAL A 215 19.58 3.86 9.71
CA VAL A 215 20.42 4.48 8.68
C VAL A 215 21.45 5.38 9.36
N VAL A 216 22.45 4.72 9.95
CA VAL A 216 23.64 5.33 10.54
C VAL A 216 24.86 4.53 10.06
N PRO A 217 25.89 5.16 9.49
CA PRO A 217 27.06 4.44 8.98
C PRO A 217 27.70 3.52 10.04
N MET A 218 28.25 2.38 9.62
CA MET A 218 28.81 1.36 10.50
C MET A 218 29.80 1.91 11.52
N ALA A 219 30.70 2.80 11.08
CA ALA A 219 31.75 3.36 11.93
C ALA A 219 31.27 4.49 12.85
N TYR A 220 30.02 4.94 12.72
CA TYR A 220 29.48 6.07 13.47
C TYR A 220 28.80 5.58 14.73
N ARG A 221 28.86 6.37 15.81
CA ARG A 221 28.06 6.08 17.01
C ARG A 221 26.64 6.57 16.79
N THR A 222 25.64 5.74 17.10
CA THR A 222 24.23 6.17 17.10
C THR A 222 24.01 7.26 18.14
N PHE A 223 24.51 7.04 19.36
CA PHE A 223 24.55 8.05 20.41
C PHE A 223 25.89 8.79 20.37
N HIS A 224 25.84 10.11 20.30
CA HIS A 224 26.99 10.99 20.14
C HIS A 224 26.69 12.37 20.71
N ASP A 225 27.74 13.09 21.10
CA ASP A 225 27.63 14.47 21.60
C ASP A 225 26.53 14.61 22.66
N ASP A 226 25.48 15.38 22.37
CA ASP A 226 24.33 15.64 23.25
C ASP A 226 23.19 14.60 23.11
N VAL A 227 23.31 13.64 22.18
CA VAL A 227 22.37 12.54 21.96
C VAL A 227 22.81 11.33 22.78
N ALA A 228 22.35 11.24 24.03
CA ALA A 228 22.84 10.28 25.02
C ALA A 228 22.14 8.91 24.99
N ASP A 229 20.90 8.84 24.52
CA ASP A 229 20.05 7.66 24.55
C ASP A 229 18.99 7.68 23.44
N THR A 230 18.14 6.64 23.39
CA THR A 230 17.08 6.47 22.40
C THR A 230 16.08 7.62 22.40
N GLN A 231 15.71 8.13 23.58
CA GLN A 231 14.76 9.25 23.67
C GLN A 231 15.41 10.52 23.10
N ALA A 232 16.64 10.84 23.51
CA ALA A 232 17.38 11.96 22.97
C ALA A 232 17.57 11.85 21.45
N TYR A 233 17.76 10.63 20.92
CA TYR A 233 17.90 10.40 19.48
C TYR A 233 16.62 10.79 18.72
N PHE A 234 15.46 10.27 19.11
CA PHE A 234 14.20 10.61 18.42
C PHE A 234 13.80 12.09 18.58
N HIS A 235 14.09 12.71 19.73
CA HIS A 235 13.96 14.17 19.85
C HIS A 235 14.88 14.90 18.88
N SER A 236 16.14 14.47 18.74
CA SER A 236 17.07 15.08 17.78
C SER A 236 16.63 14.93 16.31
N VAL A 237 15.97 13.81 15.96
CA VAL A 237 15.31 13.63 14.66
C VAL A 237 14.20 14.67 14.48
N ALA A 238 13.30 14.79 15.45
CA ALA A 238 12.20 15.76 15.38
C ALA A 238 12.67 17.23 15.33
N GLU A 239 13.76 17.53 16.01
CA GLU A 239 14.32 18.88 16.13
C GLU A 239 15.31 19.25 15.01
N ALA A 240 15.68 18.30 14.15
CA ALA A 240 16.52 18.57 12.99
C ALA A 240 15.87 19.64 12.11
N ASN A 241 16.66 20.61 11.62
CA ASN A 241 16.11 21.81 10.94
C ASN A 241 15.30 21.48 9.69
N VAL A 242 15.69 20.40 9.02
CA VAL A 242 15.05 19.79 7.84
C VAL A 242 13.71 19.11 8.14
N ASN A 243 13.48 18.67 9.39
CA ASN A 243 12.28 17.94 9.79
C ASN A 243 11.25 18.83 10.50
N LYS A 244 11.68 19.96 11.09
CA LYS A 244 10.82 20.86 11.87
C LYS A 244 9.50 21.21 11.17
N GLY A 245 9.54 21.60 9.90
CA GLY A 245 8.32 21.96 9.16
C GLY A 245 7.32 20.80 9.05
N ILE A 246 7.81 19.56 8.94
CA ILE A 246 6.99 18.34 8.89
C ILE A 246 6.41 18.03 10.27
N ILE A 247 7.25 18.06 11.32
CA ILE A 247 6.82 17.80 12.71
C ILE A 247 5.79 18.84 13.16
N ASP A 248 6.03 20.13 12.87
CA ASP A 248 5.10 21.22 13.15
C ASP A 248 3.76 20.99 12.44
N LYS A 249 3.79 20.52 11.18
CA LYS A 249 2.57 20.25 10.42
C LYS A 249 1.78 19.06 10.97
N LEU A 250 2.45 17.98 11.37
CA LEU A 250 1.82 16.82 12.00
C LEU A 250 1.17 17.21 13.35
N ASN A 251 1.87 17.96 14.19
CA ASN A 251 1.31 18.49 15.43
C ASN A 251 0.14 19.45 15.15
N GLN A 252 0.25 20.33 14.16
CA GLN A 252 -0.85 21.22 13.77
C GLN A 252 -2.11 20.43 13.34
N ILE A 253 -1.94 19.36 12.54
CA ILE A 253 -3.03 18.47 12.14
C ILE A 253 -3.72 17.86 13.38
N ALA A 254 -2.93 17.35 14.33
CA ALA A 254 -3.44 16.75 15.56
C ALA A 254 -4.14 17.77 16.48
N ASP A 255 -3.53 18.94 16.68
CA ASP A 255 -3.98 19.99 17.60
C ASP A 255 -5.27 20.68 17.15
N GLU A 256 -5.46 20.84 15.84
CA GLU A 256 -6.69 21.41 15.29
C GLU A 256 -7.92 20.51 15.54
N GLY A 257 -7.70 19.21 15.77
CA GLY A 257 -8.75 18.23 16.11
C GLY A 257 -9.74 17.92 14.97
N LEU A 258 -9.51 18.48 13.78
CA LEU A 258 -10.34 18.25 12.59
C LEU A 258 -9.96 16.96 11.84
N ILE A 259 -8.67 16.60 11.89
CA ILE A 259 -8.10 15.40 11.30
C ILE A 259 -7.37 14.66 12.41
N ARG A 260 -7.69 13.38 12.58
CA ARG A 260 -6.98 12.51 13.51
C ARG A 260 -5.57 12.22 12.96
N PHE A 261 -4.53 12.38 13.76
CA PHE A 261 -3.18 11.92 13.41
C PHE A 261 -2.89 10.60 14.14
N SER A 262 -2.72 9.52 13.39
CA SER A 262 -2.43 8.18 13.90
C SER A 262 -1.06 7.71 13.40
N TYR A 263 -0.33 7.01 14.26
CA TYR A 263 0.98 6.46 13.95
C TYR A 263 1.05 4.98 14.34
N VAL A 264 1.65 4.18 13.46
CA VAL A 264 1.95 2.75 13.67
C VAL A 264 3.48 2.59 13.59
N PRO A 265 4.13 1.87 14.51
CA PRO A 265 5.57 1.61 14.44
C PRO A 265 6.00 0.82 13.19
N GLY A 266 7.16 1.17 12.63
CA GLY A 266 7.87 0.41 11.61
C GLY A 266 9.14 -0.25 12.15
N ASN A 267 9.97 -0.80 11.26
CA ASN A 267 11.21 -1.43 11.68
C ASN A 267 12.32 -0.41 11.97
N HIS A 268 12.46 0.66 11.19
CA HIS A 268 13.52 1.66 11.38
C HIS A 268 13.36 2.52 12.65
N ASP A 269 12.12 2.63 13.15
CA ASP A 269 11.74 3.27 14.41
C ASP A 269 11.22 2.27 15.45
N MET A 270 11.58 0.98 15.39
CA MET A 270 11.02 -0.02 16.32
C MET A 270 11.33 0.24 17.81
N LEU A 271 12.35 1.07 18.10
CA LEU A 271 12.70 1.52 19.46
C LEU A 271 12.05 2.86 19.84
N PHE A 272 11.27 3.47 18.95
CA PHE A 272 10.41 4.59 19.24
C PHE A 272 9.26 4.06 20.09
N THR A 273 9.21 4.43 21.37
CA THR A 273 8.20 3.93 22.30
C THR A 273 6.98 4.85 22.33
N GLU A 274 5.86 4.37 22.87
CA GLU A 274 4.67 5.19 23.12
C GLU A 274 4.99 6.45 23.95
N GLU A 275 5.86 6.33 24.95
CA GLU A 275 6.29 7.45 25.79
C GLU A 275 7.03 8.52 24.98
N ILE A 276 8.00 8.10 24.15
CA ILE A 276 8.74 9.03 23.29
C ILE A 276 7.78 9.63 22.25
N PHE A 277 6.86 8.85 21.70
CA PHE A 277 5.85 9.35 20.76
C PHE A 277 5.03 10.49 21.35
N TYR A 278 4.45 10.31 22.54
CA TYR A 278 3.64 11.36 23.16
C TYR A 278 4.47 12.57 23.64
N SER A 279 5.79 12.40 23.82
CA SER A 279 6.68 13.54 24.09
C SER A 279 6.90 14.45 22.87
N ILE A 280 6.73 13.92 21.65
CA ILE A 280 6.90 14.64 20.38
C ILE A 280 5.55 15.03 19.75
N PHE A 281 4.56 14.15 19.87
CA PHE A 281 3.20 14.29 19.32
C PHE A 281 2.12 14.14 20.41
N PRO A 282 1.97 15.12 21.32
CA PRO A 282 1.11 14.97 22.50
C PRO A 282 -0.36 14.67 22.19
N ASN A 283 -0.86 15.17 21.05
CA ASN A 283 -2.24 14.96 20.59
C ASN A 283 -2.34 13.93 19.44
N GLY A 284 -1.23 13.27 19.10
CA GLY A 284 -1.25 12.15 18.16
C GLY A 284 -1.84 10.89 18.77
N HIS A 285 -1.98 9.84 17.97
CA HIS A 285 -2.51 8.57 18.43
C HIS A 285 -1.57 7.41 18.08
N TRP A 286 -1.02 6.81 19.13
CA TRP A 286 -0.16 5.65 19.05
C TRP A 286 -0.96 4.37 18.80
N HIS A 287 -0.50 3.54 17.86
CA HIS A 287 -1.06 2.21 17.57
C HIS A 287 0.03 1.12 17.54
N GLY A 288 0.96 1.19 18.49
CA GLY A 288 1.91 0.11 18.72
C GLY A 288 1.28 -1.07 19.46
N GLY A 289 1.82 -2.27 19.20
CA GLY A 289 1.43 -3.51 19.84
C GLY A 289 2.48 -3.97 20.85
N THR A 290 3.02 -5.17 20.63
CA THR A 290 4.24 -5.61 21.31
C THR A 290 5.42 -4.73 20.90
N ALA A 291 6.53 -4.76 21.66
CA ALA A 291 7.68 -3.90 21.41
C ALA A 291 8.16 -3.99 19.95
N GLY A 292 8.23 -2.83 19.27
CA GLY A 292 8.61 -2.73 17.87
C GLY A 292 7.57 -3.15 16.84
N THR A 293 6.34 -3.49 17.25
CA THR A 293 5.25 -3.87 16.34
C THR A 293 4.08 -2.88 16.40
N GLY A 294 3.18 -2.95 15.44
CA GLY A 294 1.90 -2.25 15.49
C GLY A 294 0.94 -2.70 14.41
N SER A 295 -0.35 -2.59 14.71
CA SER A 295 -1.44 -2.84 13.77
C SER A 295 -2.62 -1.96 14.15
N TYR A 296 -3.26 -1.35 13.16
CA TYR A 296 -4.34 -0.41 13.34
C TYR A 296 -5.54 -0.77 12.49
N THR A 297 -6.63 -1.12 13.17
CA THR A 297 -7.97 -1.23 12.61
C THR A 297 -8.83 -0.14 13.23
N PRO A 298 -9.23 0.91 12.49
CA PRO A 298 -10.08 1.94 13.05
C PRO A 298 -11.39 1.34 13.56
N ALA A 299 -11.81 1.67 14.78
CA ALA A 299 -13.01 1.09 15.39
C ALA A 299 -14.29 1.34 14.56
N TYR A 300 -14.28 2.41 13.77
CA TYR A 300 -15.36 2.79 12.86
C TYR A 300 -15.22 2.17 11.45
N GLU A 301 -14.10 1.48 11.14
CA GLU A 301 -13.83 0.73 9.90
C GLU A 301 -13.22 -0.64 10.20
N THR A 302 -14.05 -1.58 10.64
CA THR A 302 -13.56 -2.91 11.03
C THR A 302 -13.13 -3.80 9.86
N ASN A 303 -13.38 -3.37 8.62
CA ASN A 303 -12.97 -4.05 7.39
C ASN A 303 -11.59 -3.60 6.86
N VAL A 304 -10.96 -2.60 7.49
CA VAL A 304 -9.63 -2.10 7.12
C VAL A 304 -8.63 -2.42 8.23
N THR A 305 -7.49 -3.00 7.86
CA THR A 305 -6.35 -3.15 8.78
C THR A 305 -5.09 -2.57 8.15
N MET A 306 -4.35 -1.80 8.94
CA MET A 306 -3.13 -1.12 8.52
C MET A 306 -1.99 -1.55 9.43
N GLU A 307 -0.88 -2.01 8.86
CA GLU A 307 0.33 -2.38 9.60
C GLU A 307 1.55 -2.00 8.74
N HIS A 308 2.72 -1.72 9.33
CA HIS A 308 3.88 -1.41 8.50
C HIS A 308 4.27 -2.59 7.58
N GLY A 309 4.30 -3.81 8.12
CA GLY A 309 4.43 -5.08 7.38
C GLY A 309 5.70 -5.86 7.69
N HIS A 310 6.61 -5.28 8.48
CA HIS A 310 7.91 -5.87 8.84
C HIS A 310 7.81 -7.11 9.73
N ASN A 311 6.69 -7.32 10.44
CA ASN A 311 6.48 -8.52 11.27
C ASN A 311 6.62 -9.85 10.50
N TYR A 312 6.45 -9.82 9.19
CA TYR A 312 6.53 -11.00 8.32
C TYR A 312 7.86 -11.11 7.57
N ASP A 313 8.76 -10.16 7.80
CA ASP A 313 10.09 -10.10 7.22
C ASP A 313 11.11 -10.56 8.27
N LEU A 314 11.85 -11.62 7.98
CA LEU A 314 12.83 -12.15 8.92
C LEU A 314 13.99 -11.18 9.18
N PHE A 315 14.37 -10.36 8.20
CA PHE A 315 15.41 -9.36 8.41
C PHE A 315 14.90 -8.18 9.23
N ASN A 316 13.60 -7.88 9.21
CA ASN A 316 13.07 -6.62 9.73
C ASN A 316 12.06 -6.72 10.90
N ALA A 317 11.47 -7.89 11.19
CA ALA A 317 10.57 -8.04 12.34
C ALA A 317 11.30 -7.80 13.67
N PRO A 318 10.67 -7.41 14.77
CA PRO A 318 11.37 -7.34 16.07
C PRO A 318 11.89 -8.73 16.49
N ASP A 319 13.10 -8.83 17.04
CA ASP A 319 13.72 -10.08 17.49
C ASP A 319 14.14 -10.03 18.96
N SER A 320 13.25 -10.48 19.85
CA SER A 320 13.52 -10.59 21.29
C SER A 320 14.04 -11.96 21.73
N VAL A 321 14.33 -12.86 20.77
CA VAL A 321 14.69 -14.26 21.05
C VAL A 321 16.20 -14.45 20.95
N THR A 322 16.81 -13.93 19.88
CA THR A 322 18.22 -14.19 19.58
C THR A 322 19.18 -13.54 20.57
N THR A 323 18.91 -12.29 20.98
CA THR A 323 19.77 -11.53 21.92
C THR A 323 18.92 -11.01 23.09
N GLU A 324 19.28 -11.43 24.30
CA GLU A 324 18.57 -11.01 25.51
C GLU A 324 18.62 -9.48 25.68
N GLY A 325 17.45 -8.88 25.92
CA GLY A 325 17.30 -7.43 26.12
C GLY A 325 17.14 -6.61 24.84
N SER A 326 17.47 -7.18 23.68
CA SER A 326 17.32 -6.53 22.39
C SER A 326 16.01 -6.92 21.70
N ILE A 327 15.54 -6.07 20.78
CA ILE A 327 14.57 -6.40 19.74
C ILE A 327 15.10 -6.16 18.32
N LEU A 328 16.37 -5.74 18.16
CA LEU A 328 16.92 -5.42 16.85
C LEU A 328 17.21 -6.68 16.02
N PRO A 329 16.70 -6.76 14.78
CA PRO A 329 16.87 -7.91 13.91
C PRO A 329 18.09 -7.77 12.97
N PRO A 330 18.40 -8.81 12.17
CA PRO A 330 19.51 -8.80 11.22
C PRO A 330 19.58 -7.56 10.31
N GLY A 331 18.41 -7.05 9.89
CA GLY A 331 18.27 -5.91 9.00
C GLY A 331 18.90 -4.64 9.55
N TYR A 332 18.94 -4.45 10.87
CA TYR A 332 19.61 -3.32 11.50
C TYR A 332 21.09 -3.23 11.08
N PHE A 333 21.82 -4.34 11.16
CA PHE A 333 23.23 -4.39 10.78
C PHE A 333 23.43 -4.17 9.28
N ILE A 334 22.59 -4.78 8.44
CA ILE A 334 22.62 -4.58 6.98
C ILE A 334 22.39 -3.11 6.62
N THR A 335 21.43 -2.45 7.28
CA THR A 335 21.13 -1.03 7.04
C THR A 335 22.30 -0.11 7.40
N ARG A 336 23.09 -0.43 8.44
CA ARG A 336 24.32 0.32 8.75
C ARG A 336 25.41 0.13 7.70
N ILE A 337 25.57 -1.10 7.19
CA ILE A 337 26.45 -1.38 6.06
C ILE A 337 26.00 -0.54 4.85
N TYR A 338 24.69 -0.54 4.56
CA TYR A 338 24.09 0.21 3.46
C TYR A 338 24.34 1.72 3.58
N ALA A 339 24.11 2.32 4.76
CA ALA A 339 24.39 3.72 5.03
C ALA A 339 25.86 4.10 4.78
N THR A 340 26.80 3.18 5.06
CA THR A 340 28.23 3.38 4.78
C THR A 340 28.51 3.38 3.29
N GLY A 341 27.90 2.47 2.53
CA GLY A 341 28.02 2.43 1.08
C GLY A 341 27.49 3.69 0.40
N ASN A 342 26.44 4.30 0.95
CA ASN A 342 25.89 5.57 0.44
C ASN A 342 26.88 6.73 0.57
N LEU A 343 27.75 6.75 1.60
CA LEU A 343 28.79 7.76 1.77
C LEU A 343 29.97 7.63 0.78
N GLN A 344 30.23 6.42 0.26
CA GLN A 344 31.47 6.10 -0.45
C GLN A 344 31.28 5.55 -1.88
N SER A 345 30.09 5.72 -2.46
CA SER A 345 29.68 5.08 -3.73
C SER A 345 30.65 5.29 -4.90
N THR A 346 31.46 4.27 -5.24
CA THR A 346 32.21 4.24 -6.52
C THR A 346 32.25 2.90 -7.30
N GLU A 347 32.26 1.67 -6.74
CA GLU A 347 32.15 0.40 -7.53
C GLU A 347 31.55 -0.85 -6.82
N LYS A 348 30.68 -1.62 -7.50
CA LYS A 348 30.03 -2.84 -6.94
C LYS A 348 31.00 -4.01 -6.74
N LEU A 349 30.85 -4.77 -5.64
CA LEU A 349 31.56 -6.04 -5.42
C LEU A 349 30.99 -7.16 -6.30
N PRO A 350 31.82 -7.98 -6.98
CA PRO A 350 31.35 -9.15 -7.70
C PRO A 350 31.23 -10.35 -6.75
N ILE A 351 30.02 -10.84 -6.50
CA ILE A 351 29.78 -12.13 -5.83
C ILE A 351 28.80 -12.95 -6.67
N GLU A 352 29.14 -14.22 -6.90
CA GLU A 352 28.29 -15.19 -7.59
C GLU A 352 27.31 -15.83 -6.59
N PRO A 353 25.99 -15.81 -6.84
CA PRO A 353 25.01 -16.47 -5.98
C PRO A 353 25.28 -17.98 -5.88
N GLN A 354 25.24 -18.53 -4.66
CA GLN A 354 25.26 -19.99 -4.48
C GLN A 354 23.88 -20.57 -4.80
N ALA A 355 23.83 -21.72 -5.48
CA ALA A 355 22.57 -22.38 -5.84
C ALA A 355 21.86 -22.92 -4.58
N THR A 356 20.57 -22.62 -4.41
CA THR A 356 19.81 -22.87 -3.17
C THR A 356 18.85 -24.07 -3.22
N GLU A 357 18.99 -25.00 -4.17
CA GLU A 357 18.08 -26.15 -4.27
C GLU A 357 18.36 -27.22 -3.19
N ASN A 358 17.34 -27.52 -2.36
CA ASN A 358 17.34 -28.52 -1.27
C ASN A 358 18.25 -28.21 -0.07
N ILE A 359 18.28 -26.96 0.38
CA ILE A 359 19.26 -26.47 1.36
C ILE A 359 18.61 -26.10 2.71
N ALA A 360 19.36 -26.32 3.81
CA ALA A 360 18.97 -25.99 5.18
C ALA A 360 18.73 -24.47 5.38
N PRO A 361 17.77 -24.05 6.23
CA PRO A 361 17.40 -22.63 6.42
C PRO A 361 18.59 -21.72 6.72
N GLU A 362 19.61 -22.22 7.44
CA GLU A 362 20.82 -21.50 7.82
C GLU A 362 21.64 -21.09 6.60
N LEU A 363 21.78 -21.97 5.60
CA LEU A 363 22.51 -21.65 4.37
C LEU A 363 21.69 -20.73 3.45
N ILE A 364 20.36 -20.81 3.47
CA ILE A 364 19.52 -19.84 2.75
C ILE A 364 19.64 -18.45 3.37
N TYR A 365 19.58 -18.36 4.71
CA TYR A 365 19.78 -17.11 5.44
C TYR A 365 21.17 -16.53 5.17
N THR A 366 22.22 -17.34 5.32
CA THR A 366 23.61 -16.93 5.04
C THR A 366 23.76 -16.42 3.61
N THR A 367 23.21 -17.13 2.63
CA THR A 367 23.24 -16.71 1.23
C THR A 367 22.50 -15.39 1.01
N ALA A 368 21.32 -15.21 1.63
CA ALA A 368 20.55 -13.98 1.52
C ALA A 368 21.28 -12.78 2.14
N TRP A 369 21.91 -12.97 3.32
CA TRP A 369 22.77 -11.98 3.94
C TRP A 369 23.96 -11.60 3.04
N ASP A 370 24.70 -12.60 2.56
CA ASP A 370 25.89 -12.39 1.74
C ASP A 370 25.53 -11.64 0.44
N ILE A 371 24.40 -11.97 -0.20
CA ILE A 371 23.90 -11.25 -1.38
C ILE A 371 23.53 -9.80 -1.02
N ALA A 372 22.85 -9.58 0.11
CA ALA A 372 22.46 -8.24 0.56
C ALA A 372 23.70 -7.36 0.76
N VAL A 373 24.70 -7.86 1.51
CA VAL A 373 25.97 -7.16 1.76
C VAL A 373 26.76 -6.94 0.47
N ALA A 374 26.86 -7.94 -0.40
CA ALA A 374 27.56 -7.84 -1.68
C ALA A 374 26.99 -6.75 -2.60
N SER A 375 25.69 -6.51 -2.50
CA SER A 375 25.01 -5.50 -3.31
C SER A 375 25.35 -4.06 -2.90
N ILE A 376 25.95 -3.89 -1.71
CA ILE A 376 26.37 -2.62 -1.14
C ILE A 376 27.81 -2.34 -1.57
N ASN A 377 28.02 -1.13 -2.07
CA ASN A 377 29.27 -0.71 -2.67
C ASN A 377 30.15 -0.04 -1.60
N ILE A 378 31.11 -0.79 -1.06
CA ILE A 378 32.12 -0.27 -0.13
C ILE A 378 33.51 -0.74 -0.59
N PRO A 379 34.41 0.17 -1.00
CA PRO A 379 35.76 -0.20 -1.43
C PRO A 379 36.56 -0.92 -0.34
N ASN A 380 37.16 -2.07 -0.69
CA ASN A 380 37.97 -2.90 0.22
C ASN A 380 37.24 -3.31 1.52
N PHE A 381 35.92 -3.53 1.44
CA PHE A 381 35.14 -4.03 2.57
C PHE A 381 35.62 -5.43 2.98
N ASP A 382 35.94 -5.58 4.27
CA ASP A 382 36.39 -6.83 4.87
C ASP A 382 35.30 -7.33 5.83
N PRO A 383 34.52 -8.37 5.46
CA PRO A 383 33.38 -8.81 6.24
C PRO A 383 33.77 -9.45 7.58
N ASP A 384 35.05 -9.82 7.78
CA ASP A 384 35.58 -10.40 9.02
C ASP A 384 36.16 -9.34 9.97
N LYS A 385 36.31 -8.09 9.51
CA LYS A 385 36.87 -7.02 10.33
C LYS A 385 35.78 -6.37 11.18
N PRO A 386 35.94 -6.27 12.52
CA PRO A 386 34.99 -5.56 13.35
C PRO A 386 34.96 -4.06 13.03
N GLN A 387 33.82 -3.57 12.55
CA GLN A 387 33.66 -2.21 12.02
C GLN A 387 32.26 -1.61 12.27
N ILE A 388 31.30 -2.39 12.75
CA ILE A 388 29.92 -1.97 13.01
C ILE A 388 29.75 -1.60 14.49
N TYR A 389 29.63 -0.31 14.76
CA TYR A 389 29.37 0.24 16.08
C TYR A 389 27.87 0.28 16.34
N THR A 390 27.40 -0.44 17.36
CA THR A 390 25.99 -0.47 17.74
C THR A 390 25.74 0.38 18.99
N GLN A 391 26.11 -0.12 20.17
CA GLN A 391 25.88 0.51 21.49
C GLN A 391 24.45 1.01 21.70
N ILE A 392 23.49 0.25 21.19
CA ILE A 392 22.07 0.47 21.37
C ILE A 392 21.40 -0.87 21.62
N ASP A 393 20.32 -0.86 22.39
CA ASP A 393 19.43 -2.02 22.54
C ASP A 393 20.19 -3.30 22.93
N ASP A 394 21.02 -3.19 23.97
CA ASP A 394 21.86 -4.25 24.54
C ASP A 394 22.95 -4.86 23.63
N TYR A 395 23.03 -4.45 22.35
CA TYR A 395 24.22 -4.66 21.53
C TYR A 395 25.34 -3.72 21.96
N THR A 396 26.35 -4.24 22.65
CA THR A 396 27.44 -3.45 23.26
C THR A 396 28.81 -3.59 22.58
N GLN A 397 28.96 -4.55 21.67
CA GLN A 397 30.25 -4.88 21.06
C GLN A 397 30.45 -4.15 19.72
N LEU A 398 31.68 -4.24 19.20
CA LEU A 398 31.99 -3.88 17.83
C LEU A 398 31.91 -5.15 16.98
N TYR A 399 31.07 -5.17 15.96
CA TYR A 399 30.81 -6.36 15.16
C TYR A 399 31.45 -6.27 13.77
N SER A 400 31.92 -7.39 13.24
CA SER A 400 32.11 -7.54 11.79
C SER A 400 30.78 -7.88 11.12
N SER A 401 30.73 -7.85 9.78
CA SER A 401 29.53 -8.29 9.06
C SER A 401 29.26 -9.79 9.31
N ASN A 402 30.32 -10.61 9.35
CA ASN A 402 30.19 -12.04 9.61
C ASN A 402 29.79 -12.30 11.07
N ASP A 403 30.35 -11.58 12.05
CA ASP A 403 29.91 -11.70 13.46
C ASP A 403 28.42 -11.39 13.58
N ALA A 404 27.97 -10.28 12.96
CA ALA A 404 26.57 -9.88 12.99
C ALA A 404 25.65 -10.92 12.34
N ARG A 405 26.05 -11.51 11.21
CA ARG A 405 25.31 -12.60 10.56
C ARG A 405 25.21 -13.81 11.48
N ASP A 406 26.35 -14.24 12.04
CA ASP A 406 26.49 -15.52 12.72
C ASP A 406 25.71 -15.57 14.05
N ILE A 407 25.49 -14.42 14.71
CA ILE A 407 24.55 -14.29 15.85
C ILE A 407 23.19 -14.91 15.55
N TYR A 408 22.65 -14.68 14.35
CA TYR A 408 21.32 -15.14 13.98
C TYR A 408 21.33 -16.48 13.22
N THR A 409 22.44 -16.83 12.56
CA THR A 409 22.53 -18.08 11.78
C THR A 409 22.32 -19.33 12.64
N GLU A 410 22.82 -19.34 13.88
CA GLU A 410 22.80 -20.53 14.74
C GLU A 410 21.40 -20.93 15.22
N THR A 411 20.45 -19.98 15.27
CA THR A 411 19.13 -20.17 15.88
C THR A 411 17.97 -19.79 14.96
N ILE A 412 18.26 -19.43 13.70
CA ILE A 412 17.29 -18.83 12.77
C ILE A 412 15.95 -19.58 12.62
N ALA A 413 15.99 -20.92 12.65
CA ALA A 413 14.80 -21.75 12.44
C ALA A 413 13.89 -21.87 13.68
N PRO A 414 14.39 -22.30 14.86
CA PRO A 414 13.58 -22.30 16.08
C PRO A 414 13.13 -20.89 16.48
N ASP A 415 14.01 -19.90 16.35
CA ASP A 415 13.73 -18.55 16.82
C ASP A 415 12.67 -17.85 15.96
N TRP A 416 12.62 -18.11 14.65
CA TRP A 416 11.61 -17.47 13.79
C TRP A 416 10.17 -17.79 14.20
N LYS A 417 9.91 -19.01 14.66
CA LYS A 417 8.57 -19.37 15.14
C LYS A 417 8.27 -18.65 16.45
N GLU A 418 9.19 -18.69 17.40
CA GLU A 418 9.01 -18.02 18.70
C GLU A 418 8.90 -16.49 18.56
N ARG A 419 9.70 -15.90 17.67
CA ARG A 419 9.65 -14.48 17.31
C ARG A 419 8.29 -14.07 16.77
N GLN A 420 7.73 -14.84 15.85
CA GLN A 420 6.37 -14.61 15.33
C GLN A 420 5.31 -14.70 16.44
N GLU A 421 5.40 -15.70 17.33
CA GLU A 421 4.49 -15.83 18.47
C GLU A 421 4.59 -14.62 19.43
N ARG A 422 5.80 -14.18 19.76
CA ARG A 422 6.06 -12.99 20.61
C ARG A 422 5.62 -11.69 19.94
N ASN A 423 5.67 -11.62 18.62
CA ASN A 423 5.25 -10.46 17.83
C ASN A 423 3.73 -10.45 17.52
N GLY A 424 2.98 -11.46 17.97
CA GLY A 424 1.53 -11.51 17.78
C GLY A 424 1.09 -11.94 16.37
N VAL A 425 1.96 -12.59 15.61
CA VAL A 425 1.61 -13.15 14.29
C VAL A 425 0.63 -14.31 14.47
N ILE A 426 -0.57 -14.18 13.90
CA ILE A 426 -1.69 -15.12 14.09
C ILE A 426 -1.40 -16.46 13.41
N PHE A 427 -0.89 -16.41 12.18
CA PHE A 427 -0.52 -17.57 11.38
C PHE A 427 0.98 -17.52 11.07
N PRO A 428 1.82 -18.15 11.92
CA PRO A 428 3.26 -18.19 11.71
C PRO A 428 3.61 -18.77 10.32
N THR A 429 4.47 -18.04 9.62
CA THR A 429 5.00 -18.41 8.31
C THR A 429 6.31 -19.19 8.45
N PRO A 430 6.63 -20.07 7.48
CA PRO A 430 7.94 -20.73 7.44
C PRO A 430 9.10 -19.73 7.31
N VAL A 431 10.26 -20.08 7.86
CA VAL A 431 11.51 -19.26 7.79
C VAL A 431 11.81 -18.79 6.38
N ILE A 432 11.66 -19.68 5.39
CA ILE A 432 11.92 -19.36 3.98
C ILE A 432 11.02 -18.22 3.47
N VAL A 433 9.76 -18.15 3.91
CA VAL A 433 8.84 -17.06 3.54
C VAL A 433 9.29 -15.76 4.19
N GLY A 434 9.70 -15.80 5.46
CA GLY A 434 10.25 -14.64 6.16
C GLY A 434 11.51 -14.07 5.49
N ILE A 435 12.45 -14.93 5.09
CA ILE A 435 13.66 -14.53 4.34
C ILE A 435 13.26 -13.92 2.99
N MET A 436 12.32 -14.55 2.28
CA MET A 436 11.87 -14.07 0.96
C MET A 436 11.21 -12.69 1.07
N ASN A 437 10.39 -12.45 2.10
CA ASN A 437 9.75 -11.15 2.35
C ASN A 437 10.77 -10.01 2.46
N GLY A 438 11.89 -10.20 3.17
CA GLY A 438 12.92 -9.16 3.31
C GLY A 438 13.95 -9.08 2.21
N SER A 439 14.13 -10.15 1.45
CA SER A 439 15.08 -10.17 0.35
C SER A 439 14.60 -9.45 -0.92
N GLY A 440 13.51 -8.66 -0.85
CA GLY A 440 12.61 -8.19 -1.92
C GLY A 440 13.21 -7.60 -3.22
N LYS A 441 14.54 -7.56 -3.35
CA LYS A 441 15.29 -7.23 -4.56
C LYS A 441 15.94 -8.43 -5.28
N PHE A 442 16.26 -9.52 -4.57
CA PHE A 442 17.10 -10.61 -5.10
C PHE A 442 16.34 -11.89 -5.39
N PHE A 443 15.31 -12.18 -4.60
CA PHE A 443 14.41 -13.29 -4.81
C PHE A 443 13.04 -12.71 -5.18
N TRP A 444 12.59 -13.01 -6.39
CA TRP A 444 11.49 -12.38 -7.14
C TRP A 444 10.07 -12.64 -6.58
N PHE A 445 9.93 -12.60 -5.25
CA PHE A 445 8.72 -12.94 -4.52
C PHE A 445 8.59 -12.02 -3.30
N GLY A 446 8.21 -10.75 -3.53
CA GLY A 446 7.60 -9.98 -2.45
C GLY A 446 6.31 -10.69 -2.06
N THR A 447 6.30 -11.36 -0.90
CA THR A 447 5.16 -12.15 -0.41
C THR A 447 4.41 -11.46 0.71
N LEU A 448 4.61 -10.16 0.94
CA LEU A 448 3.81 -9.44 1.94
C LEU A 448 2.32 -9.46 1.61
N GLU A 449 1.95 -9.52 0.33
CA GLU A 449 0.58 -9.83 -0.10
C GLU A 449 0.10 -11.18 0.47
N TYR A 450 0.95 -12.21 0.42
CA TYR A 450 0.66 -13.53 1.00
C TYR A 450 0.56 -13.46 2.53
N SER A 451 1.41 -12.68 3.19
CA SER A 451 1.29 -12.43 4.62
C SER A 451 -0.04 -11.74 4.95
N ALA A 452 -0.44 -10.72 4.20
CA ALA A 452 -1.73 -10.06 4.36
C ALA A 452 -2.90 -11.04 4.17
N ILE A 453 -2.82 -11.92 3.16
CA ILE A 453 -3.83 -12.96 2.94
C ILE A 453 -3.92 -13.89 4.15
N MET A 454 -2.80 -14.43 4.60
CA MET A 454 -2.76 -15.41 5.69
C MET A 454 -3.17 -14.81 7.04
N GLN A 455 -2.76 -13.58 7.34
CA GLN A 455 -3.06 -12.95 8.62
C GLN A 455 -4.46 -12.35 8.68
N TYR A 456 -4.99 -11.85 7.57
CA TYR A 456 -6.17 -10.99 7.59
C TYR A 456 -7.32 -11.45 6.70
N PHE A 457 -7.07 -12.06 5.53
CA PHE A 457 -8.15 -12.42 4.59
C PHE A 457 -8.65 -13.87 4.74
N VAL A 458 -7.78 -14.79 5.14
CA VAL A 458 -8.12 -16.21 5.38
C VAL A 458 -8.80 -16.45 6.73
N PRO A 459 -8.36 -15.87 7.86
CA PRO A 459 -9.00 -16.13 9.15
C PRO A 459 -10.50 -15.82 9.13
N GLN A 460 -11.32 -16.83 9.44
CA GLN A 460 -12.79 -16.71 9.40
C GLN A 460 -13.36 -15.65 10.35
N GLU A 461 -12.67 -15.39 11.46
CA GLU A 461 -13.07 -14.39 12.46
C GLU A 461 -12.65 -12.96 12.05
N SER A 462 -11.78 -12.83 11.05
CA SER A 462 -11.35 -11.52 10.55
C SER A 462 -12.44 -10.87 9.72
N LYS A 463 -12.76 -9.62 10.05
CA LYS A 463 -13.64 -8.77 9.22
C LYS A 463 -12.85 -8.01 8.16
N THR A 464 -11.53 -8.12 8.15
CA THR A 464 -10.65 -7.37 7.27
C THR A 464 -10.85 -7.80 5.82
N ARG A 465 -11.08 -6.83 4.95
CA ARG A 465 -11.18 -6.99 3.49
C ARG A 465 -10.28 -6.03 2.73
N ILE A 466 -9.66 -5.09 3.44
CA ILE A 466 -8.66 -4.16 2.93
C ILE A 466 -7.47 -4.19 3.89
N VAL A 467 -6.27 -4.49 3.36
CA VAL A 467 -5.01 -4.38 4.11
C VAL A 467 -4.13 -3.34 3.45
N VAL A 468 -3.57 -2.42 4.24
CA VAL A 468 -2.57 -1.44 3.77
C VAL A 468 -1.26 -1.66 4.53
N PHE A 469 -0.17 -1.87 3.80
CA PHE A 469 1.22 -1.94 4.30
C PHE A 469 2.09 -0.77 3.82
N GLY A 470 3.28 -0.57 4.39
CA GLY A 470 4.26 0.46 3.97
C GLY A 470 5.61 -0.12 3.53
N HIS A 471 6.20 -0.96 4.37
CA HIS A 471 7.53 -1.59 4.38
C HIS A 471 8.35 -1.83 3.08
N THR A 472 7.74 -2.02 1.91
CA THR A 472 8.49 -2.41 0.69
C THR A 472 9.07 -1.23 -0.08
N HIS A 473 8.71 0.00 0.29
CA HIS A 473 8.95 1.23 -0.45
C HIS A 473 8.33 1.25 -1.86
N HIS A 474 7.57 0.22 -2.23
CA HIS A 474 7.03 0.04 -3.58
C HIS A 474 5.51 0.15 -3.52
N ALA A 475 5.03 1.35 -3.86
CA ALA A 475 3.62 1.63 -3.93
C ALA A 475 2.89 0.65 -4.86
N LEU A 476 1.87 -0.02 -4.34
CA LEU A 476 1.15 -1.09 -5.03
C LEU A 476 -0.31 -1.11 -4.61
N LEU A 477 -1.19 -1.39 -5.56
CA LEU A 477 -2.58 -1.69 -5.29
C LEU A 477 -2.95 -2.98 -6.02
N LYS A 478 -3.63 -3.91 -5.34
CA LYS A 478 -3.93 -5.23 -5.90
C LYS A 478 -5.25 -5.78 -5.39
N LYS A 479 -6.08 -6.21 -6.34
CA LYS A 479 -7.30 -6.97 -6.10
C LYS A 479 -7.46 -8.04 -7.17
N ASP A 480 -7.14 -9.29 -6.85
CA ASP A 480 -7.26 -10.40 -7.77
C ASP A 480 -7.62 -11.71 -7.05
N LEU A 481 -7.55 -12.83 -7.78
CA LEU A 481 -7.80 -14.15 -7.20
C LEU A 481 -6.78 -14.53 -6.13
N ALA A 482 -5.56 -13.98 -6.18
CA ALA A 482 -4.54 -14.24 -5.17
C ALA A 482 -4.92 -13.57 -3.85
N THR A 483 -5.46 -12.34 -3.88
CA THR A 483 -5.98 -11.65 -2.69
C THR A 483 -7.38 -12.11 -2.28
N LEU A 484 -7.90 -13.20 -2.86
CA LEU A 484 -9.25 -13.72 -2.62
C LEU A 484 -10.36 -12.69 -2.91
N GLY A 485 -10.11 -11.77 -3.86
CA GLY A 485 -11.02 -10.68 -4.19
C GLY A 485 -11.03 -9.52 -3.19
N ASN A 486 -10.23 -9.59 -2.13
CA ASN A 486 -9.98 -8.48 -1.19
C ASN A 486 -8.91 -7.52 -1.74
N ILE A 487 -8.75 -6.35 -1.11
CA ILE A 487 -7.78 -5.34 -1.56
C ILE A 487 -6.54 -5.39 -0.68
N TYR A 488 -5.38 -5.59 -1.30
CA TYR A 488 -4.08 -5.32 -0.68
C TYR A 488 -3.51 -4.03 -1.28
N ALA A 489 -3.02 -3.14 -0.42
CA ALA A 489 -2.31 -1.94 -0.80
C ALA A 489 -0.96 -1.87 -0.09
N ASN A 490 0.03 -1.29 -0.75
CA ASN A 490 1.25 -0.81 -0.15
C ASN A 490 1.37 0.71 -0.41
N SER A 491 1.58 1.52 0.63
CA SER A 491 1.63 2.99 0.54
C SER A 491 2.89 3.52 -0.15
N GLY A 492 3.92 2.70 -0.30
CA GLY A 492 5.18 3.09 -0.93
C GLY A 492 6.10 3.84 0.04
N THR A 493 6.64 4.98 -0.39
CA THR A 493 7.68 5.68 0.38
C THR A 493 7.74 7.16 0.06
N TRP A 494 8.38 7.90 0.97
CA TRP A 494 8.77 9.30 0.78
C TRP A 494 10.28 9.50 0.71
N VAL A 495 11.07 8.43 0.77
CA VAL A 495 12.53 8.45 0.53
C VAL A 495 12.86 9.09 -0.81
N ASP A 496 13.98 9.82 -0.85
CA ASP A 496 14.44 10.52 -2.05
C ASP A 496 14.64 9.55 -3.22
N ARG A 497 14.22 9.98 -4.41
CA ARG A 497 14.20 9.15 -5.62
C ARG A 497 15.54 8.49 -5.95
N LYS A 498 16.67 9.12 -5.61
CA LYS A 498 18.03 8.61 -5.87
C LYS A 498 18.35 7.31 -5.13
N TYR A 499 17.66 7.01 -4.03
CA TYR A 499 17.84 5.79 -3.24
C TYR A 499 16.89 4.66 -3.66
N LEU A 500 15.91 4.96 -4.52
CA LEU A 500 14.90 4.00 -4.94
C LEU A 500 15.36 3.17 -6.14
N ASN A 501 14.80 1.96 -6.25
CA ASN A 501 15.01 1.10 -7.41
C ASN A 501 14.34 1.69 -8.67
N GLU A 502 14.80 1.26 -9.84
CA GLU A 502 14.21 1.70 -11.11
C GLU A 502 12.72 1.36 -11.19
N GLY A 503 11.90 2.38 -11.46
CA GLY A 503 10.44 2.26 -11.56
C GLY A 503 9.68 2.46 -10.24
N ALA A 504 10.35 2.48 -9.08
CA ALA A 504 9.70 2.82 -7.83
C ALA A 504 9.34 4.32 -7.78
N LEU A 505 8.18 4.61 -7.19
CA LEU A 505 7.67 5.97 -7.02
C LEU A 505 7.95 6.44 -5.58
N THR A 506 8.22 7.73 -5.44
CA THR A 506 8.28 8.43 -4.15
C THR A 506 7.15 9.44 -4.04
N GLY A 507 6.84 9.85 -2.81
CA GLY A 507 5.77 10.80 -2.51
C GLY A 507 4.40 10.17 -2.63
N THR A 508 4.27 8.88 -2.31
CA THR A 508 3.04 8.13 -2.53
C THR A 508 2.14 8.11 -1.30
N ALA A 509 0.83 8.03 -1.54
CA ALA A 509 -0.18 7.96 -0.48
C ALA A 509 -1.35 7.09 -0.91
N VAL A 510 -1.85 6.28 0.01
CA VAL A 510 -3.09 5.53 -0.15
C VAL A 510 -4.24 6.33 0.46
N ILE A 511 -5.34 6.44 -0.28
CA ILE A 511 -6.57 7.09 0.17
C ILE A 511 -7.65 6.04 0.29
N LEU A 512 -8.27 5.95 1.46
CA LEU A 512 -9.39 5.06 1.72
C LEU A 512 -10.68 5.87 1.76
N ASN A 513 -11.67 5.44 0.98
CA ASN A 513 -13.05 5.90 1.06
C ASN A 513 -13.97 4.69 1.28
N THR A 514 -14.31 4.45 2.53
CA THR A 514 -15.08 3.28 2.94
C THR A 514 -16.56 3.61 3.09
N SER A 515 -17.39 2.62 2.83
CA SER A 515 -18.85 2.66 2.96
C SER A 515 -19.30 2.98 4.38
N ALA A 516 -18.62 2.46 5.40
CA ALA A 516 -18.98 2.71 6.80
C ALA A 516 -18.81 4.19 7.20
N SER A 517 -17.82 4.88 6.63
CA SER A 517 -17.51 6.28 6.93
C SER A 517 -18.23 7.28 6.04
N SER A 518 -18.27 6.99 4.75
CA SER A 518 -18.81 7.90 3.74
C SER A 518 -20.30 7.69 3.47
N GLY A 519 -20.83 6.49 3.77
CA GLY A 519 -22.15 6.05 3.31
C GLY A 519 -22.17 5.62 1.85
N SER A 520 -21.00 5.52 1.19
CA SER A 520 -20.83 5.01 -0.16
C SER A 520 -21.41 3.60 -0.31
N ASP A 521 -21.61 3.16 -1.55
CA ASP A 521 -22.14 1.82 -1.80
C ASP A 521 -21.04 0.76 -1.81
N ILE A 522 -19.83 1.16 -2.19
CA ILE A 522 -18.64 0.32 -2.22
C ILE A 522 -17.50 1.03 -1.49
N ASP A 523 -16.57 0.26 -0.95
CA ASP A 523 -15.30 0.79 -0.47
C ASP A 523 -14.40 1.07 -1.69
N SER A 524 -13.63 2.16 -1.67
CA SER A 524 -12.60 2.42 -2.66
C SER A 524 -11.26 2.72 -2.01
N VAL A 525 -10.20 2.22 -2.66
CA VAL A 525 -8.81 2.41 -2.29
C VAL A 525 -8.12 3.03 -3.49
N THR A 526 -7.49 4.17 -3.29
CA THR A 526 -6.88 4.94 -4.37
C THR A 526 -5.43 5.22 -4.04
N LEU A 527 -4.53 4.94 -4.98
CA LEU A 527 -3.11 5.23 -4.83
C LEU A 527 -2.76 6.51 -5.59
N TYR A 528 -2.18 7.48 -4.89
CA TYR A 528 -1.74 8.76 -5.46
C TYR A 528 -0.23 8.93 -5.34
N GLN A 529 0.32 9.75 -6.22
CA GLN A 529 1.67 10.29 -6.12
C GLN A 529 1.62 11.82 -6.04
N ALA A 530 2.19 12.37 -4.97
CA ALA A 530 2.53 13.78 -4.84
C ALA A 530 3.67 14.12 -5.78
N VAL A 531 3.48 15.13 -6.61
CA VAL A 531 4.52 15.65 -7.51
C VAL A 531 4.49 17.18 -7.47
N MET A 532 5.67 17.79 -7.42
CA MET A 532 5.81 19.23 -7.58
C MET A 532 5.77 19.56 -9.07
N GLY A 533 4.85 20.42 -9.49
CA GLY A 533 4.80 20.93 -10.85
C GLY A 533 5.91 21.96 -11.11
N ASP A 534 6.11 22.30 -12.39
CA ASP A 534 7.07 23.31 -12.82
C ASP A 534 6.78 24.71 -12.25
N ASP A 535 5.54 24.96 -11.81
CA ASP A 535 5.11 26.18 -11.12
C ASP A 535 5.27 26.13 -9.60
N GLU A 536 6.04 25.15 -9.09
CA GLU A 536 6.24 24.86 -7.67
C GLU A 536 4.94 24.58 -6.90
N LYS A 537 3.89 24.16 -7.59
CA LYS A 537 2.66 23.72 -6.93
C LYS A 537 2.60 22.21 -6.84
N LEU A 538 2.20 21.75 -5.66
CA LEU A 538 1.87 20.36 -5.45
C LEU A 538 0.66 19.95 -6.29
N SER A 539 0.81 18.85 -7.02
CA SER A 539 -0.28 18.13 -7.67
C SER A 539 -0.26 16.67 -7.22
N LEU A 540 -1.44 16.03 -7.27
CA LEU A 540 -1.59 14.62 -6.93
C LEU A 540 -2.02 13.87 -8.17
N LYS A 541 -1.14 12.98 -8.62
CA LYS A 541 -1.38 12.13 -9.77
C LYS A 541 -1.99 10.82 -9.29
N LEU A 542 -3.16 10.48 -9.81
CA LEU A 542 -3.74 9.16 -9.64
C LEU A 542 -2.84 8.10 -10.29
N ILE A 543 -2.45 7.09 -9.51
CA ILE A 543 -1.63 5.96 -9.97
C ILE A 543 -2.52 4.75 -10.25
N ASP A 544 -3.38 4.39 -9.29
CA ASP A 544 -4.25 3.23 -9.39
C ASP A 544 -5.49 3.38 -8.49
N GLU A 545 -6.55 2.63 -8.78
CA GLU A 545 -7.80 2.64 -8.01
C GLU A 545 -8.51 1.29 -8.04
N GLU A 546 -8.83 0.78 -6.84
CA GLU A 546 -9.55 -0.48 -6.65
C GLU A 546 -10.76 -0.28 -5.74
N TYR A 547 -11.74 -1.17 -5.89
CA TYR A 547 -13.02 -1.04 -5.20
C TYR A 547 -13.47 -2.38 -4.64
N LEU A 548 -14.17 -2.37 -3.51
CA LEU A 548 -14.70 -3.56 -2.88
C LEU A 548 -16.20 -3.37 -2.64
N ASP A 549 -17.01 -4.24 -3.24
CA ASP A 549 -18.43 -4.32 -2.94
C ASP A 549 -18.62 -5.13 -1.65
N SER A 550 -18.85 -4.42 -0.55
CA SER A 550 -19.06 -5.02 0.78
C SER A 550 -20.48 -5.57 0.98
N THR A 551 -21.36 -5.50 -0.04
CA THR A 551 -22.73 -6.00 0.04
C THR A 551 -22.90 -7.49 -0.29
N ASN A 552 -21.80 -8.18 -0.64
CA ASN A 552 -21.76 -9.62 -0.93
C ASN A 552 -21.11 -10.47 0.16
#